data_AF-H8XRM7-F1
#
_entry.id   AF-H8XRM7-F1
#
_cell.length_a   1.000
_cell.length_b   1.000
_cell.length_c   1.000
_cell.angle_alpha   90.00
_cell.angle_beta   90.00
_cell.angle_gamma   90.00
#
_symmetry.space_group_name_H-M   'P 1'
#
loop_
_entity.id
_entity.type
_entity.pdbx_description
1 polymer ?
#
loop_
_entity_poly.entity_id
_entity_poly.type
_entity_poly.pdbx_seq_one_letter_code
_entity_poly.pdbx_strand_id
1 'polypeptide(L)'
;MNQISKTLAAIFLFSFTISTLHFLISRIVSSLSFEKYIFIYLSQFLLSILIYLVSLYVKKRQAENLGYYFLASTTLKTIIFYLLISCLFFPNEVLTRQNKSILSLQFLLFLGLDVYLTARLLNSKDVN
;
A
#
# COMPACT_ATOMS: atom_id res chain seq x y z
N MET A 1 12.44 -20.66 -11.84
CA MET A 1 11.88 -19.49 -11.09
C MET A 1 10.43 -19.31 -11.51
N ASN A 2 9.48 -19.49 -10.58
CA ASN A 2 8.05 -19.61 -10.86
C ASN A 2 7.46 -18.28 -11.40
N GLN A 3 6.43 -18.31 -12.25
CA GLN A 3 5.84 -17.10 -12.86
C GLN A 3 5.32 -16.09 -11.82
N ILE A 4 4.83 -16.61 -10.70
CA ILE A 4 4.41 -15.86 -9.51
C ILE A 4 5.59 -15.10 -8.89
N SER A 5 6.79 -15.69 -8.82
CA SER A 5 7.96 -15.06 -8.18
C SER A 5 8.53 -13.93 -9.04
N LYS A 6 8.50 -14.05 -10.37
CA LYS A 6 8.90 -12.97 -11.30
C LYS A 6 7.94 -11.79 -11.23
N THR A 7 6.65 -12.09 -11.15
CA THR A 7 5.58 -11.11 -11.00
C THR A 7 5.78 -10.32 -9.70
N LEU A 8 5.88 -11.02 -8.57
CA LEU A 8 6.19 -10.45 -7.27
C LEU A 8 7.45 -9.59 -7.30
N ALA A 9 8.55 -10.06 -7.87
CA ALA A 9 9.79 -9.29 -7.93
C ALA A 9 9.63 -7.97 -8.73
N ALA A 10 8.94 -7.99 -9.88
CA ALA A 10 8.69 -6.79 -10.68
C ALA A 10 7.77 -5.80 -9.96
N ILE A 11 6.77 -6.31 -9.23
CA ILE A 11 5.88 -5.53 -8.37
C ILE A 11 6.69 -4.84 -7.27
N PHE A 12 7.47 -5.61 -6.52
CA PHE A 12 8.33 -5.10 -5.47
C PHE A 12 9.25 -3.99 -5.99
N LEU A 13 9.88 -4.19 -7.15
CA LEU A 13 10.73 -3.20 -7.81
C LEU A 13 9.98 -1.93 -8.18
N PHE A 14 8.80 -2.05 -8.80
CA PHE A 14 7.99 -0.90 -9.23
C PHE A 14 7.42 -0.11 -8.05
N SER A 15 6.89 -0.80 -7.04
CA SER A 15 6.41 -0.16 -5.81
C SER A 15 7.55 0.51 -5.07
N PHE A 16 8.72 -0.12 -5.04
CA PHE A 16 9.92 0.42 -4.40
C PHE A 16 10.38 1.69 -5.11
N THR A 17 10.48 1.69 -6.46
CA THR A 17 10.90 2.87 -7.23
C THR A 17 9.92 4.02 -7.14
N ILE A 18 8.61 3.78 -7.27
CA ILE A 18 7.61 4.83 -7.12
C ILE A 18 7.59 5.39 -5.70
N SER A 19 7.69 4.51 -4.69
CA SER A 19 7.68 4.94 -3.29
C SER A 19 8.92 5.76 -2.94
N THR A 20 10.10 5.33 -3.38
CA THR A 20 11.36 6.09 -3.19
C THR A 20 11.34 7.42 -3.93
N LEU A 21 10.83 7.47 -5.16
CA LEU A 21 10.71 8.72 -5.91
C LEU A 21 9.76 9.71 -5.21
N HIS A 22 8.56 9.25 -4.83
CA HIS A 22 7.62 10.09 -4.08
C HIS A 22 8.20 10.53 -2.73
N PHE A 23 8.96 9.66 -2.06
CA PHE A 23 9.65 9.97 -0.81
C PHE A 23 10.68 11.10 -1.02
N LEU A 24 11.53 10.99 -2.03
CA LEU A 24 12.54 12.01 -2.34
C LEU A 24 11.91 13.36 -2.69
N ILE A 25 10.85 13.36 -3.52
CA ILE A 25 10.12 14.59 -3.88
C ILE A 25 9.43 15.18 -2.64
N SER A 26 8.77 14.33 -1.84
CA SER A 26 8.10 14.77 -0.62
C SER A 26 9.06 15.40 0.38
N ARG A 27 10.32 14.94 0.43
CA ARG A 27 11.30 15.46 1.38
C ARG A 27 11.69 16.92 1.09
N ILE A 28 11.66 17.33 -0.17
CA ILE A 28 11.96 18.70 -0.59
C ILE A 28 10.84 19.65 -0.13
N VAL A 29 9.60 19.16 -0.09
CA VAL A 29 8.38 19.98 0.12
C VAL A 29 7.85 19.89 1.55
N SER A 30 8.02 18.75 2.21
CA SER A 30 7.42 18.46 3.52
C SER A 30 8.34 18.83 4.68
N SER A 31 7.78 19.56 5.64
CA SER A 31 8.43 19.88 6.92
C SER A 31 8.37 18.75 7.96
N LEU A 32 7.65 17.66 7.71
CA LEU A 32 7.50 16.57 8.67
C LEU A 32 8.83 15.88 8.97
N SER A 33 8.96 15.35 10.19
CA SER A 33 10.12 14.55 10.62
C SER A 33 10.32 13.34 9.71
N PHE A 34 11.59 13.06 9.35
CA PHE A 34 11.98 11.92 8.53
C PHE A 34 11.46 10.58 9.10
N GLU A 35 11.59 10.39 10.41
CA GLU A 35 11.21 9.16 11.12
C GLU A 35 9.73 8.81 10.96
N LYS A 36 8.84 9.78 11.18
CA LYS A 36 7.39 9.57 10.99
C LYS A 36 7.06 9.25 9.53
N TYR A 37 7.74 9.90 8.59
CA TYR A 37 7.54 9.66 7.16
C TYR A 37 7.94 8.23 6.76
N ILE A 38 9.15 7.80 7.11
CA ILE A 38 9.62 6.45 6.76
C ILE A 38 8.75 5.38 7.42
N PHE A 39 8.28 5.62 8.64
CA PHE A 39 7.38 4.72 9.34
C PHE A 39 6.06 4.53 8.59
N ILE A 40 5.43 5.61 8.12
CA ILE A 40 4.19 5.51 7.33
C ILE A 40 4.44 4.75 6.03
N TYR A 41 5.53 5.04 5.32
CA TYR A 41 5.91 4.31 4.10
C TYR A 41 6.07 2.81 4.33
N LEU A 42 6.83 2.44 5.35
CA LEU A 42 7.05 1.06 5.69
C LEU A 42 5.73 0.37 6.08
N SER A 43 4.87 1.06 6.84
CA SER A 43 3.55 0.52 7.21
C SER A 43 2.66 0.25 5.99
N GLN A 44 2.62 1.17 5.00
CA GLN A 44 1.83 1.00 3.79
C GLN A 44 2.35 -0.16 2.93
N PHE A 45 3.67 -0.27 2.82
CA PHE A 45 4.32 -1.37 2.10
C PHE A 45 4.02 -2.73 2.74
N LEU A 46 4.17 -2.84 4.06
CA LEU A 46 3.86 -4.08 4.79
C LEU A 46 2.37 -4.45 4.67
N LEU A 47 1.46 -3.48 4.76
CA LEU A 47 0.03 -3.71 4.57
C LEU A 47 -0.28 -4.18 3.14
N SER A 48 0.36 -3.61 2.11
CA SER A 48 0.20 -4.08 0.73
C SER A 48 0.67 -5.51 0.53
N ILE A 49 1.81 -5.90 1.13
CA ILE A 49 2.27 -7.30 1.12
C ILE A 49 1.23 -8.20 1.78
N LEU A 50 0.70 -7.81 2.94
CA LEU A 50 -0.30 -8.58 3.67
C LEU A 50 -1.59 -8.75 2.86
N ILE A 51 -2.10 -7.66 2.25
CA ILE A 51 -3.26 -7.70 1.35
C ILE A 51 -3.02 -8.69 0.21
N TYR A 52 -1.84 -8.63 -0.43
CA TYR A 52 -1.52 -9.54 -1.52
C TYR A 52 -1.46 -11.00 -1.08
N LEU A 53 -0.87 -11.28 0.09
CA LEU A 53 -0.82 -12.64 0.65
C LEU A 53 -2.22 -13.17 0.99
N VAL A 54 -3.07 -12.35 1.58
CA VAL A 54 -4.48 -12.69 1.84
C VAL A 54 -5.20 -12.96 0.52
N SER A 55 -5.04 -12.10 -0.48
CA SER A 55 -5.61 -12.28 -1.82
C SER A 55 -5.15 -13.59 -2.47
N LEU A 56 -3.87 -13.94 -2.37
CA LEU A 56 -3.34 -15.23 -2.84
C LEU A 56 -3.96 -16.42 -2.12
N TYR A 57 -4.07 -16.34 -0.79
CA TYR A 57 -4.68 -17.39 0.01
C TYR A 57 -6.17 -17.59 -0.35
N VAL A 58 -6.91 -16.50 -0.50
CA VAL A 58 -8.33 -16.51 -0.87
C VAL A 58 -8.50 -17.05 -2.30
N LYS A 59 -7.70 -16.60 -3.27
CA LYS A 59 -7.76 -17.10 -4.65
C LYS A 59 -7.66 -18.64 -4.73
N LYS A 60 -6.82 -19.24 -3.88
CA LYS A 60 -6.63 -20.71 -3.83
C LYS A 60 -7.79 -21.48 -3.20
N ARG A 61 -8.60 -20.84 -2.36
CA ARG A 61 -9.65 -21.53 -1.57
C ARG A 61 -11.07 -21.15 -1.98
N GLN A 62 -11.29 -19.89 -2.32
CA GLN A 62 -12.59 -19.26 -2.58
C GLN A 62 -12.41 -18.14 -3.60
N ALA A 63 -12.08 -18.51 -4.84
CA ALA A 63 -11.78 -17.55 -5.90
C ALA A 63 -12.94 -16.58 -6.17
N GLU A 64 -14.20 -17.04 -6.06
CA GLU A 64 -15.38 -16.18 -6.23
C GLU A 64 -15.46 -15.03 -5.21
N ASN A 65 -14.89 -15.21 -4.01
CA ASN A 65 -14.98 -14.23 -2.93
C ASN A 65 -13.82 -13.23 -2.90
N LEU A 66 -12.84 -13.36 -3.82
CA LEU A 66 -11.61 -12.56 -3.81
C LEU A 66 -11.87 -11.05 -3.78
N GLY A 67 -12.86 -10.58 -4.53
CA GLY A 67 -13.24 -9.16 -4.54
C GLY A 67 -13.72 -8.64 -3.18
N TYR A 68 -14.51 -9.44 -2.45
CA TYR A 68 -15.00 -9.07 -1.12
C TYR A 68 -13.88 -9.02 -0.08
N TYR A 69 -12.96 -9.99 -0.12
CA TYR A 69 -11.78 -9.98 0.77
C TYR A 69 -10.84 -8.81 0.47
N PHE A 70 -10.65 -8.49 -0.81
CA PHE A 70 -9.90 -7.32 -1.21
C PHE A 70 -10.53 -6.01 -0.69
N LEU A 71 -11.85 -5.88 -0.83
CA LEU A 71 -12.58 -4.73 -0.31
C LEU A 71 -12.42 -4.62 1.21
N ALA A 72 -12.66 -5.70 1.95
CA ALA A 72 -12.50 -5.71 3.40
C ALA A 72 -11.07 -5.34 3.84
N SER A 73 -10.06 -5.88 3.16
CA SER A 73 -8.66 -5.62 3.48
C SER A 73 -8.24 -4.19 3.18
N THR A 74 -8.71 -3.60 2.08
CA THR A 74 -8.44 -2.20 1.73
C THR A 74 -9.19 -1.22 2.62
N THR A 75 -10.43 -1.54 3.04
CA THR A 75 -11.15 -0.78 4.07
C THR A 75 -10.37 -0.79 5.39
N LEU A 76 -9.92 -1.96 5.84
CA LEU A 76 -9.12 -2.08 7.07
C LEU A 76 -7.80 -1.29 6.97
N LYS A 77 -7.10 -1.37 5.83
CA LYS A 77 -5.90 -0.58 5.56
C LYS A 77 -6.15 0.92 5.63
N THR A 78 -7.30 1.39 5.13
CA THR A 78 -7.70 2.80 5.22
C THR A 78 -7.87 3.23 6.68
N ILE A 79 -8.55 2.41 7.50
CA ILE A 79 -8.73 2.67 8.94
C ILE A 79 -7.36 2.72 9.65
N ILE A 80 -6.50 1.73 9.42
CA ILE A 80 -5.16 1.68 10.00
C ILE A 80 -4.34 2.92 9.60
N PHE A 81 -4.39 3.33 8.34
CA PHE A 81 -3.68 4.51 7.86
C PHE A 81 -4.15 5.79 8.57
N TYR A 82 -5.45 5.97 8.73
CA TYR A 82 -6.02 7.08 9.48
C TYR A 82 -5.56 7.09 10.94
N LEU A 83 -5.58 5.92 11.60
CA LEU A 83 -5.12 5.79 12.99
C LEU A 83 -3.63 6.09 13.14
N LEU A 84 -2.80 5.65 12.19
CA LEU A 84 -1.36 5.93 12.19
C LEU A 84 -1.08 7.43 12.04
N ILE A 85 -1.75 8.11 11.10
CA ILE A 85 -1.62 9.57 10.96
C ILE A 85 -2.07 10.27 12.24
N SER A 86 -3.21 9.86 12.78
CA SER A 86 -3.78 10.47 13.97
C SER A 86 -2.84 10.32 15.18
N CYS A 87 -2.25 9.14 15.38
CA CYS A 87 -1.32 8.87 16.47
C CYS A 87 0.02 9.61 16.32
N LEU A 88 0.58 9.65 15.12
CA LEU A 88 1.93 10.19 14.88
C LEU A 88 1.95 11.73 14.78
N PHE A 89 0.87 12.36 14.34
CA PHE A 89 0.86 13.80 14.02
C PHE A 89 -0.14 14.61 14.85
N PHE A 90 -1.37 14.15 15.09
CA PHE A 90 -2.38 14.99 15.75
C PHE A 90 -2.08 15.41 17.21
N PRO A 91 -1.29 14.70 18.03
CA PRO A 91 -1.02 15.14 19.40
C PRO A 91 -0.17 16.42 19.46
N ASN A 92 0.70 16.64 18.46
CA ASN A 92 1.78 17.62 18.54
C ASN A 92 1.91 18.53 17.31
N GLU A 93 1.22 18.23 16.20
CA GLU A 93 1.42 18.93 14.93
C GLU A 93 0.09 19.15 14.19
N VAL A 94 -0.18 20.41 13.83
CA VAL A 94 -1.24 20.72 12.86
C VAL A 94 -0.72 20.41 11.47
N LEU A 95 -1.19 19.31 10.88
CA LEU A 95 -0.84 18.93 9.51
C LEU A 95 -1.26 20.01 8.52
N THR A 96 -0.27 20.63 7.87
CA THR A 96 -0.49 21.59 6.78
C THR A 96 -1.24 20.92 5.62
N ARG A 97 -1.92 21.72 4.80
CA ARG A 97 -2.61 21.22 3.59
C ARG A 97 -1.66 20.45 2.67
N GLN A 98 -0.41 20.92 2.54
CA GLN A 98 0.62 20.25 1.74
C GLN A 98 0.96 18.86 2.28
N ASN A 99 1.21 18.74 3.59
CA ASN A 99 1.53 17.46 4.21
C ASN A 99 0.37 16.46 4.08
N LYS A 100 -0.87 16.92 4.23
CA LYS A 100 -2.07 16.09 3.98
C LYS A 100 -2.10 15.57 2.54
N SER A 101 -1.88 16.44 1.55
CA SER A 101 -1.86 16.03 0.14
C SER A 101 -0.78 14.98 -0.15
N ILE A 102 0.41 15.15 0.41
CA ILE A 102 1.51 14.22 0.19
C ILE A 102 1.20 12.85 0.82
N LEU A 103 0.70 12.82 2.07
CA LEU A 103 0.32 11.58 2.74
C LEU A 103 -0.83 10.87 1.99
N SER A 104 -1.84 11.62 1.53
CA SER A 104 -2.93 11.07 0.72
C SER A 104 -2.45 10.52 -0.61
N LEU A 105 -1.55 11.22 -1.30
CA LEU A 105 -1.00 10.75 -2.57
C LEU A 105 -0.19 9.45 -2.38
N GLN A 106 0.61 9.37 -1.32
CA GLN A 106 1.31 8.15 -0.95
C GLN A 106 0.33 6.98 -0.74
N PHE A 107 -0.75 7.19 0.01
CA PHE A 107 -1.78 6.18 0.21
C PHE A 107 -2.40 5.72 -1.11
N LEU A 108 -2.73 6.66 -2.00
CA LEU A 108 -3.28 6.35 -3.33
C LEU A 108 -2.32 5.54 -4.19
N LEU A 109 -1.01 5.82 -4.14
CA LEU A 109 -0.01 5.03 -4.88
C LEU A 109 0.01 3.57 -4.42
N PHE A 110 -0.02 3.33 -3.11
CA PHE A 110 -0.09 1.98 -2.56
C PHE A 110 -1.45 1.31 -2.79
N LEU A 111 -2.55 2.07 -2.77
CA LEU A 111 -3.87 1.53 -3.10
C LEU A 111 -3.95 1.13 -4.58
N GLY A 112 -3.43 1.95 -5.48
CA GLY A 112 -3.35 1.65 -6.91
C GLY A 112 -2.54 0.38 -7.19
N LEU A 113 -1.46 0.17 -6.43
CA LEU A 113 -0.73 -1.09 -6.43
C LEU A 113 -1.62 -2.27 -6.00
N ASP A 114 -2.30 -2.17 -4.86
CA ASP A 114 -3.15 -3.25 -4.34
C ASP A 114 -4.26 -3.63 -5.33
N VAL A 115 -4.86 -2.63 -5.99
CA VAL A 115 -5.86 -2.81 -7.05
C VAL A 115 -5.25 -3.55 -8.25
N TYR A 116 -4.11 -3.07 -8.76
CA TYR A 116 -3.43 -3.70 -9.89
C TYR A 116 -3.10 -5.18 -9.60
N LEU A 117 -2.59 -5.46 -8.40
CA LEU A 117 -2.25 -6.82 -7.97
C LEU A 117 -3.45 -7.74 -7.92
N THR A 118 -4.53 -7.27 -7.32
CA THR A 118 -5.75 -8.06 -7.18
C THR A 118 -6.42 -8.28 -8.53
N ALA A 119 -6.46 -7.26 -9.39
CA ALA A 119 -6.97 -7.38 -10.75
C ALA A 119 -6.15 -8.40 -11.57
N ARG A 120 -4.83 -8.36 -11.45
CA ARG A 120 -3.96 -9.36 -12.11
C ARG A 120 -4.20 -10.76 -11.55
N LEU A 121 -4.39 -10.90 -10.24
CA LEU A 121 -4.68 -12.19 -9.61
C LEU A 121 -6.02 -12.77 -10.06
N LEU A 122 -7.06 -11.93 -10.17
CA LEU A 122 -8.37 -12.27 -10.71
C LEU A 122 -8.25 -12.82 -12.14
N ASN A 123 -7.50 -12.12 -12.99
CA ASN A 123 -7.31 -12.48 -14.41
C ASN A 123 -6.27 -13.58 -14.65
N SER A 124 -5.46 -13.93 -13.65
CA SER A 124 -4.46 -14.99 -13.79
C SER A 124 -5.12 -16.37 -13.81
N LYS A 125 -4.68 -17.21 -14.76
CA LYS A 125 -4.99 -18.65 -14.82
C LYS A 125 -4.03 -19.47 -13.94
N ASP A 126 -3.00 -18.82 -13.40
CA ASP A 126 -1.81 -19.44 -12.80
C ASP A 126 -2.01 -19.96 -11.35
N VAL A 127 -3.22 -19.84 -10.78
CA VAL A 127 -3.52 -20.19 -9.39
C VAL A 127 -4.76 -21.09 -9.28
N ASN A 128 -5.10 -21.80 -10.37
CA ASN A 128 -6.08 -22.88 -10.37
C ASN A 128 -5.37 -24.23 -10.45
#